data_AF-A0A8J4DBV4-F1
#
_entry.id   AF-A0A8J4DBV4-F1
#
_cell.length_a   1.000
_cell.length_b   1.000
_cell.length_c   1.000
_cell.angle_alpha   90.00
_cell.angle_beta   90.00
_cell.angle_gamma   90.00
#
_symmetry.space_group_name_H-M   'P 1'
#
loop_
_entity.id
_entity.type
_entity.pdbx_description
1 polymer ?
#
loop_
_entity_poly.entity_id
_entity_poly.type
_entity_poly.pdbx_seq_one_letter_code
_entity_poly.pdbx_strand_id
1 'polypeptide(L)'
;AVLENVIFVHQEESNWPLAEGKVLKEKFDDIFAATKYTKALEALRKLRTEKSQSLKECRLGMETLKQVRDMADHHTAQRDEAKSRAADCQAQMATFETKIRDLEQQQSAMMSKIGEIDSMAKGMGIRRGQLDQLRATNREREERFRNEGREDFEEGDAELRAHLADSERVAAEKQKRCAALESEVEAERNRKESLAAQYQRDCLRHGQLAGE
;
A
#
# COMPACT_ATOMS: atom_id res chain seq x y z
N ALA A 1 -78.84 -44.16 -54.24
CA ALA A 1 -78.12 -44.33 -55.54
C ALA A 1 -78.59 -45.59 -56.29
N VAL A 2 -77.94 -46.75 -56.19
CA VAL A 2 -78.32 -47.95 -57.01
C VAL A 2 -79.73 -48.47 -56.69
N LEU A 3 -80.11 -48.51 -55.41
CA LEU A 3 -81.44 -48.96 -54.99
C LEU A 3 -82.56 -48.07 -55.55
N GLU A 4 -82.40 -46.75 -55.56
CA GLU A 4 -83.43 -45.80 -56.02
C GLU A 4 -83.44 -45.63 -57.54
N ASN A 5 -82.27 -45.66 -58.19
CA ASN A 5 -82.14 -45.36 -59.63
C ASN A 5 -82.14 -46.61 -60.52
N VAL A 6 -82.07 -47.82 -59.97
CA VAL A 6 -82.05 -49.09 -60.73
C VAL A 6 -83.07 -50.11 -60.21
N ILE A 7 -83.19 -50.30 -58.89
CA ILE A 7 -84.03 -51.38 -58.31
C ILE A 7 -85.46 -50.91 -58.01
N PHE A 8 -85.64 -49.69 -57.51
CA PHE A 8 -86.93 -49.09 -57.13
C PHE A 8 -87.28 -47.85 -57.95
N VAL A 9 -87.02 -47.90 -59.25
CA VAL A 9 -87.42 -46.82 -60.18
C VAL A 9 -88.94 -46.76 -60.29
N HIS A 10 -89.50 -45.55 -60.19
CA HIS A 10 -90.94 -45.32 -60.37
C HIS A 10 -91.36 -45.64 -61.82
N GLN A 11 -92.56 -46.19 -62.02
CA GLN A 11 -93.01 -46.65 -63.35
C GLN A 11 -93.03 -45.52 -64.39
N GLU A 12 -93.29 -44.28 -63.96
CA GLU A 12 -93.26 -43.09 -64.83
C GLU A 12 -91.83 -42.68 -65.23
N GLU A 13 -90.82 -43.08 -64.45
CA GLU A 13 -89.40 -42.80 -64.69
C GLU A 13 -88.65 -44.00 -65.30
N SER A 14 -89.30 -45.15 -65.55
CA SER A 14 -88.64 -46.38 -66.00
C SER A 14 -87.88 -46.24 -67.32
N ASN A 15 -88.29 -45.27 -68.15
CA ASN A 15 -87.69 -44.99 -69.45
C ASN A 15 -86.55 -43.97 -69.38
N TRP A 16 -86.04 -43.64 -68.18
CA TRP A 16 -84.91 -42.73 -68.01
C TRP A 16 -83.66 -43.08 -68.83
N PRO A 17 -83.35 -44.35 -69.18
CA PRO A 17 -82.22 -44.66 -70.07
C PRO A 17 -82.37 -44.08 -71.49
N LEU A 18 -83.61 -43.75 -71.89
CA LEU A 18 -83.95 -43.13 -73.17
C LEU A 18 -84.25 -41.62 -73.04
N ALA A 19 -84.16 -41.07 -71.83
CA ALA A 19 -84.42 -39.66 -71.58
C ALA A 19 -83.31 -38.77 -72.16
N GLU A 20 -83.59 -37.47 -72.24
CA GLU A 20 -82.66 -36.46 -72.72
C GLU A 20 -81.33 -36.48 -71.94
N GLY A 21 -80.23 -36.12 -72.60
CA GLY A 21 -78.88 -36.35 -72.10
C GLY A 21 -78.58 -35.76 -70.70
N LYS A 22 -79.31 -34.74 -70.26
CA LYS A 22 -79.16 -34.17 -68.91
C LYS A 22 -79.66 -35.13 -67.82
N VAL A 23 -80.87 -35.67 -67.96
CA VAL A 23 -81.51 -36.57 -66.98
C VAL A 23 -80.75 -37.90 -66.94
N LEU A 24 -80.36 -38.41 -68.10
CA LEU A 24 -79.52 -39.59 -68.22
C LEU A 24 -78.20 -39.40 -67.45
N LYS A 25 -77.52 -38.28 -67.68
CA LYS A 25 -76.25 -37.96 -67.01
C LYS A 25 -76.40 -37.81 -65.49
N GLU A 26 -77.45 -37.17 -65.01
CA GLU A 26 -77.71 -37.04 -63.57
C GLU A 26 -77.94 -38.41 -62.90
N LYS A 27 -78.76 -39.30 -63.49
CA LYS A 27 -78.95 -40.67 -62.98
C LYS A 27 -77.65 -41.48 -63.04
N PHE A 28 -76.83 -41.34 -64.09
CA PHE A 28 -75.50 -41.97 -64.17
C PHE A 28 -74.54 -41.43 -63.09
N ASP A 29 -74.44 -40.11 -62.94
CA ASP A 29 -73.57 -39.48 -61.94
C ASP A 29 -73.98 -39.87 -60.51
N ASP A 30 -75.28 -40.06 -60.24
CA ASP A 30 -75.80 -40.53 -58.95
C ASP A 30 -75.58 -42.03 -58.71
N ILE A 31 -75.73 -42.87 -59.74
CA ILE A 31 -75.46 -44.31 -59.64
C ILE A 31 -73.97 -44.56 -59.36
N PHE A 32 -73.10 -43.86 -60.07
CA PHE A 32 -71.64 -44.01 -59.94
C PHE A 32 -71.01 -43.08 -58.89
N ALA A 33 -71.81 -42.21 -58.26
CA ALA A 33 -71.39 -41.21 -57.28
C ALA A 33 -70.15 -40.40 -57.73
N ALA A 34 -69.99 -40.16 -59.03
CA ALA A 34 -68.75 -39.66 -59.62
C ALA A 34 -68.34 -38.29 -59.03
N THR A 35 -69.31 -37.41 -58.80
CA THR A 35 -69.09 -36.09 -58.19
C THR A 35 -68.59 -36.15 -56.75
N LYS A 36 -69.01 -37.15 -55.96
CA LYS A 36 -68.55 -37.34 -54.58
C LYS A 36 -67.07 -37.76 -54.55
N TYR A 37 -66.69 -38.67 -55.45
CA TYR A 37 -65.29 -39.09 -55.58
C TYR A 37 -64.39 -37.95 -56.08
N THR A 38 -64.82 -37.17 -57.07
CA THR A 38 -64.04 -36.01 -57.55
C THR A 38 -63.83 -34.97 -56.44
N LYS A 39 -64.87 -34.62 -55.67
CA LYS A 39 -64.74 -33.70 -54.53
C LYS A 39 -63.80 -34.23 -53.44
N ALA A 40 -63.87 -35.52 -53.11
CA ALA A 40 -62.96 -36.14 -52.15
C ALA A 40 -61.50 -36.13 -52.64
N LEU A 41 -61.28 -36.38 -53.93
CA LEU A 41 -59.96 -36.33 -54.55
C LEU A 41 -59.38 -34.91 -54.54
N GLU A 42 -60.19 -33.89 -54.83
CA GLU A 42 -59.81 -32.48 -54.74
C GLU A 42 -59.43 -32.08 -53.31
N ALA A 43 -60.23 -32.49 -52.31
CA ALA A 43 -59.92 -32.27 -50.91
C ALA A 43 -58.59 -32.93 -50.50
N LEU A 44 -58.35 -34.17 -50.93
CA LEU A 44 -57.08 -34.89 -50.72
C LEU A 44 -55.89 -34.17 -51.38
N ARG A 45 -56.06 -33.68 -52.62
CA ARG A 45 -55.03 -32.90 -53.32
C ARG A 45 -54.71 -31.61 -52.58
N LYS A 46 -55.73 -30.90 -52.11
CA LYS A 46 -55.58 -29.66 -51.33
C LYS A 46 -54.84 -29.94 -50.03
N LEU A 47 -55.26 -30.95 -49.26
CA LEU A 47 -54.61 -31.35 -48.01
C LEU A 47 -53.15 -31.75 -48.22
N ARG A 48 -52.84 -32.49 -49.29
CA ARG A 48 -51.46 -32.85 -49.65
C ARG A 48 -50.60 -31.61 -49.87
N THR A 49 -51.11 -30.63 -50.60
CA THR A 49 -50.38 -29.38 -50.86
C THR A 49 -50.16 -28.58 -49.57
N GLU A 50 -51.19 -28.44 -48.74
CA GLU A 50 -51.10 -27.75 -47.43
C GLU A 50 -50.07 -28.43 -46.51
N LYS A 51 -50.10 -29.77 -46.39
CA LYS A 51 -49.13 -30.51 -45.59
C LYS A 51 -47.72 -30.41 -46.15
N SER A 52 -47.56 -30.43 -47.48
CA SER A 52 -46.25 -30.23 -48.10
C SER A 52 -45.71 -28.83 -47.83
N GLN A 53 -46.56 -27.80 -47.81
CA GLN A 53 -46.15 -26.44 -47.48
C GLN A 53 -45.77 -26.31 -46.00
N SER A 54 -46.59 -26.84 -45.09
CA SER A 54 -46.29 -26.87 -43.66
C SER A 54 -44.98 -27.62 -43.34
N LEU A 55 -44.68 -28.71 -44.05
CA LEU A 55 -43.40 -29.41 -43.91
C LEU A 55 -42.21 -28.55 -44.37
N LYS A 56 -42.35 -27.77 -45.43
CA LYS A 56 -41.30 -26.84 -45.89
C LYS A 56 -41.08 -25.73 -44.87
N GLU A 57 -42.14 -25.14 -44.34
CA GLU A 57 -42.07 -24.10 -43.31
C GLU A 57 -41.44 -24.63 -42.02
N CYS A 58 -41.82 -25.82 -41.57
CA CYS A 58 -41.23 -26.46 -40.40
C CYS A 58 -39.74 -26.77 -40.60
N ARG A 59 -39.35 -27.28 -41.77
CA ARG A 59 -37.93 -27.50 -42.12
C ARG A 59 -37.13 -26.21 -42.10
N LEU A 60 -37.65 -25.14 -42.71
CA LEU A 60 -37.01 -23.84 -42.70
C LEU A 60 -36.86 -23.33 -41.26
N GLY A 61 -37.91 -23.42 -40.45
CA GLY A 61 -37.88 -23.03 -39.04
C GLY A 61 -36.84 -23.81 -38.24
N MET A 62 -36.74 -25.13 -38.44
CA MET A 62 -35.72 -25.96 -37.81
C MET A 62 -34.30 -25.52 -38.21
N GLU A 63 -34.07 -25.21 -39.47
CA GLU A 63 -32.76 -24.78 -39.97
C GLU A 63 -32.38 -23.40 -39.41
N THR A 64 -33.30 -22.44 -39.40
CA THR A 64 -33.09 -21.14 -38.77
C THR A 64 -32.82 -21.26 -37.27
N LEU A 65 -33.60 -22.07 -36.54
CA LEU A 65 -33.37 -22.30 -35.11
C LEU A 65 -32.01 -22.94 -34.84
N LYS A 66 -31.58 -23.88 -35.70
CA LYS A 66 -30.26 -24.50 -35.61
C LYS A 66 -29.15 -23.47 -35.79
N GLN A 67 -29.25 -22.59 -36.79
CA GLN A 67 -28.28 -21.51 -37.02
C GLN A 67 -28.22 -20.54 -35.84
N VAL A 68 -29.36 -20.15 -35.28
CA VAL A 68 -29.42 -19.25 -34.11
C VAL A 68 -28.78 -19.90 -32.88
N ARG A 69 -29.03 -21.19 -32.64
CA ARG A 69 -28.38 -21.94 -31.56
C ARG A 69 -26.87 -22.00 -31.77
N ASP A 70 -26.41 -22.40 -32.95
CA ASP A 70 -24.97 -22.53 -33.24
C ASP A 70 -24.25 -21.17 -33.07
N MET A 71 -24.89 -20.07 -33.46
CA MET A 71 -24.40 -18.71 -33.23
C MET A 71 -24.38 -18.34 -31.74
N ALA A 72 -25.41 -18.71 -30.97
CA ALA A 72 -25.47 -18.46 -29.54
C ALA A 72 -24.39 -19.25 -28.78
N ASP A 73 -24.15 -20.51 -29.16
CA ASP A 73 -23.09 -21.34 -28.59
C ASP A 73 -21.71 -20.74 -28.90
N HIS A 74 -21.49 -20.29 -30.13
CA HIS A 74 -20.25 -19.63 -30.53
C HIS A 74 -19.99 -18.34 -29.73
N HIS A 75 -20.99 -17.46 -29.60
CA HIS A 75 -20.85 -16.24 -28.82
C HIS A 75 -20.68 -16.50 -27.32
N THR A 76 -21.31 -17.56 -26.80
CA THR A 76 -21.13 -17.96 -25.40
C THR A 76 -19.69 -18.41 -25.15
N ALA A 77 -19.13 -19.24 -26.03
CA ALA A 77 -17.73 -19.66 -25.95
C ALA A 77 -16.76 -18.46 -26.04
N GLN A 78 -16.97 -17.54 -26.98
CA GLN A 78 -16.15 -16.33 -27.10
C GLN A 78 -16.23 -15.44 -25.85
N ARG A 79 -17.42 -15.30 -25.26
CA ARG A 79 -17.62 -14.52 -24.04
C ARG A 79 -16.93 -15.16 -22.84
N ASP A 80 -16.98 -16.49 -22.72
CA ASP A 80 -16.32 -17.20 -21.63
C ASP A 80 -14.79 -17.13 -21.76
N GLU A 81 -14.25 -17.25 -22.98
CA GLU A 81 -12.82 -17.05 -23.25
C GLU A 81 -12.37 -15.62 -22.94
N ALA A 82 -13.14 -14.60 -23.38
CA ALA A 82 -12.85 -13.21 -23.07
C ALA A 82 -12.89 -12.93 -21.56
N LYS A 83 -13.84 -13.54 -20.84
CA LYS A 83 -13.96 -13.42 -19.39
C LYS A 83 -12.77 -14.06 -18.66
N SER A 84 -12.31 -15.22 -19.12
CA SER A 84 -11.09 -15.86 -18.58
C SER A 84 -9.87 -14.97 -18.78
N ARG A 85 -9.65 -14.46 -20.00
CA ARG A 85 -8.53 -13.55 -20.28
C ARG A 85 -8.58 -12.27 -19.45
N ALA A 86 -9.78 -11.71 -19.23
CA ALA A 86 -9.94 -10.54 -18.39
C ALA A 86 -9.57 -10.83 -16.92
N ALA A 87 -9.97 -11.98 -16.38
CA ALA A 87 -9.58 -12.42 -15.04
C ALA A 87 -8.05 -12.62 -14.92
N ASP A 88 -7.42 -13.24 -15.92
CA ASP A 88 -5.97 -13.42 -15.95
C ASP A 88 -5.23 -12.07 -15.97
N CYS A 89 -5.68 -11.13 -16.81
CA CYS A 89 -5.13 -9.77 -16.84
C CYS A 89 -5.29 -9.05 -15.49
N GLN A 90 -6.45 -9.17 -14.84
CA GLN A 90 -6.67 -8.58 -13.50
C GLN A 90 -5.73 -9.18 -12.45
N ALA A 91 -5.51 -10.49 -12.47
CA ALA A 91 -4.57 -11.15 -11.57
C ALA A 91 -3.12 -10.66 -11.82
N GLN A 92 -2.72 -10.51 -13.07
CA GLN A 92 -1.41 -9.96 -13.43
C GLN A 92 -1.26 -8.50 -12.96
N MET A 93 -2.28 -7.67 -13.16
CA MET A 93 -2.28 -6.28 -12.68
C MET A 93 -2.09 -6.21 -11.17
N ALA A 94 -2.83 -7.00 -10.39
CA ALA A 94 -2.67 -7.05 -8.94
C ALA A 94 -1.25 -7.47 -8.53
N THR A 95 -0.65 -8.42 -9.27
CA THR A 95 0.73 -8.87 -9.03
C THR A 95 1.76 -7.80 -9.37
N PHE A 96 1.53 -6.98 -10.41
CA PHE A 96 2.40 -5.87 -10.73
C PHE A 96 2.25 -4.72 -9.74
N GLU A 97 1.04 -4.43 -9.26
CA GLU A 97 0.80 -3.43 -8.22
C GLU A 97 1.54 -3.76 -6.92
N THR A 98 1.54 -5.03 -6.48
CA THR A 98 2.31 -5.43 -5.30
C THR A 98 3.81 -5.24 -5.53
N LYS A 99 4.34 -5.64 -6.69
CA LYS A 99 5.76 -5.44 -7.03
C LYS A 99 6.14 -3.96 -7.06
N ILE A 100 5.27 -3.10 -7.58
CA ILE A 100 5.50 -1.64 -7.60
C ILE A 100 5.60 -1.11 -6.17
N ARG A 101 4.66 -1.47 -5.28
CA ARG A 101 4.71 -1.04 -3.87
C ARG A 101 5.98 -1.53 -3.17
N ASP A 102 6.39 -2.77 -3.40
CA ASP A 102 7.61 -3.32 -2.82
C ASP A 102 8.85 -2.54 -3.29
N LEU A 103 8.92 -2.21 -4.58
CA LEU A 103 10.02 -1.41 -5.15
C LEU A 103 10.01 0.04 -4.63
N GLU A 104 8.84 0.66 -4.48
CA GLU A 104 8.70 2.00 -3.89
C GLU A 104 9.18 2.01 -2.43
N GLN A 105 8.85 0.98 -1.65
CA GLN A 105 9.32 0.83 -0.28
C GLN A 105 10.84 0.66 -0.22
N GLN A 106 11.41 -0.17 -1.10
CA GLN A 106 12.86 -0.34 -1.22
C GLN A 106 13.55 0.96 -1.61
N GLN A 107 12.99 1.71 -2.57
CA GLN A 107 13.51 3.01 -2.99
C GLN A 107 13.52 4.01 -1.82
N SER A 108 12.42 4.10 -1.07
CA SER A 108 12.32 4.98 0.10
C SER A 108 13.36 4.62 1.16
N ALA A 109 13.53 3.33 1.47
CA ALA A 109 14.53 2.87 2.43
C ALA A 109 15.96 3.20 1.96
N MET A 110 16.24 3.05 0.66
CA MET A 110 17.54 3.38 0.10
C MET A 110 17.82 4.89 0.12
N MET A 111 16.81 5.71 -0.16
CA MET A 111 16.90 7.18 -0.03
C MET A 111 17.20 7.61 1.41
N SER A 112 16.60 6.97 2.42
CA SER A 112 16.92 7.24 3.83
C SER A 112 18.39 6.95 4.14
N LYS A 113 18.89 5.79 3.70
CA LYS A 113 20.29 5.41 3.88
C LYS A 113 21.26 6.37 3.20
N ILE A 114 20.93 6.86 2.00
CA ILE A 114 21.74 7.87 1.31
C ILE A 114 21.79 9.16 2.14
N GLY A 115 20.65 9.61 2.68
CA GLY A 115 20.61 10.78 3.57
C GLY A 115 21.46 10.61 4.84
N GLU A 116 21.43 9.42 5.44
CA GLU A 116 22.30 9.09 6.58
C GLU A 116 23.78 9.14 6.20
N ILE A 117 24.17 8.55 5.07
CA ILE A 117 25.54 8.59 4.55
C ILE A 117 26.01 10.03 4.31
N ASP A 118 25.17 10.87 3.69
CA ASP A 118 25.48 12.28 3.46
C ASP A 118 25.68 13.04 4.77
N SER A 119 24.86 12.76 5.80
CA SER A 119 25.01 13.37 7.12
C SER A 119 26.32 12.97 7.79
N MET A 120 26.69 11.69 7.68
CA MET A 120 27.96 11.16 8.19
C MET A 120 29.15 11.76 7.44
N ALA A 121 29.07 11.87 6.12
CA ALA A 121 30.13 12.47 5.30
C ALA A 121 30.37 13.94 5.69
N LYS A 122 29.30 14.72 5.89
CA LYS A 122 29.40 16.10 6.41
C LYS A 122 30.04 16.14 7.80
N GLY A 123 29.61 15.26 8.70
CA GLY A 123 30.17 15.15 10.05
C GLY A 123 31.66 14.78 10.05
N MET A 124 32.08 13.86 9.17
CA MET A 124 33.49 13.53 8.98
C MET A 124 34.29 14.71 8.42
N GLY A 125 33.73 15.48 7.48
CA GLY A 125 34.36 16.69 6.95
C GLY A 125 34.64 17.73 8.04
N ILE A 126 33.67 17.97 8.93
CA ILE A 126 33.82 18.90 10.07
C ILE A 126 34.91 18.39 11.03
N ARG A 127 34.85 17.12 11.44
CA ARG A 127 35.84 16.53 12.35
C ARG A 127 37.26 16.56 11.77
N ARG A 128 37.38 16.32 10.46
CA ARG A 128 38.67 16.41 9.75
C ARG A 128 39.20 17.84 9.79
N GLY A 129 38.36 18.84 9.52
CA GLY A 129 38.75 20.26 9.64
C GLY A 129 39.20 20.64 11.05
N GLN A 130 38.48 20.17 12.08
CA GLN A 130 38.85 20.39 13.48
C GLN A 130 40.20 19.73 13.82
N LEU A 131 40.45 18.52 13.33
CA LEU A 131 41.71 17.81 13.52
C LEU A 131 42.88 18.54 12.85
N ASP A 132 42.69 19.03 11.63
CA ASP A 132 43.70 19.78 10.90
C ASP A 132 44.02 21.11 11.59
N GLN A 133 43.01 21.80 12.13
CA GLN A 133 43.20 23.00 12.93
C GLN A 133 43.97 22.72 14.23
N LEU A 134 43.58 21.70 15.00
CA LEU A 134 44.28 21.29 16.22
C LEU A 134 45.75 20.94 15.94
N ARG A 135 46.01 20.22 14.85
CA ARG A 135 47.38 19.88 14.41
C ARG A 135 48.18 21.13 14.06
N ALA A 136 47.58 22.09 13.34
CA ALA A 136 48.24 23.35 13.03
C ALA A 136 48.57 24.14 14.30
N THR A 137 47.61 24.27 15.22
CA THR A 137 47.82 24.96 16.50
C THR A 137 48.88 24.27 17.35
N ASN A 138 48.91 22.93 17.41
CA ASN A 138 49.94 22.21 18.15
C ASN A 138 51.33 22.41 17.53
N ARG A 139 51.45 22.37 16.19
CA ARG A 139 52.73 22.68 15.52
C ARG A 139 53.22 24.10 15.84
N GLU A 140 52.35 25.10 15.81
CA GLU A 140 52.72 26.46 16.20
C GLU A 140 53.13 26.57 17.68
N ARG A 141 52.54 25.75 18.56
CA ARG A 141 52.93 25.69 19.98
C ARG A 141 54.30 25.04 20.14
N GLU A 142 54.55 23.92 19.46
CA GLU A 142 55.85 23.24 19.44
C GLU A 142 56.96 24.13 18.84
N GLU A 143 56.67 24.89 17.79
CA GLU A 143 57.61 25.87 17.23
C GLU A 143 57.89 27.02 18.20
N ARG A 144 56.85 27.58 18.85
CA ARG A 144 57.03 28.60 19.91
C ARG A 144 57.89 28.08 21.07
N PHE A 145 57.58 26.88 21.56
CA PHE A 145 58.30 26.25 22.66
C PHE A 145 59.79 26.05 22.32
N ARG A 146 60.08 25.54 21.13
CA ARG A 146 61.46 25.42 20.61
C ARG A 146 62.16 26.77 20.46
N ASN A 147 61.48 27.78 19.91
CA ASN A 147 62.05 29.12 19.69
C ASN A 147 62.34 29.87 21.01
N GLU A 148 61.59 29.58 22.06
CA GLU A 148 61.82 30.11 23.41
C GLU A 148 62.98 29.40 24.15
N GLY A 149 63.65 28.45 23.51
CA GLY A 149 64.79 27.72 24.09
C GLY A 149 64.39 26.82 25.27
N ARG A 150 63.11 26.43 25.34
CA ARG A 150 62.64 25.47 26.34
C ARG A 150 62.90 24.05 25.84
N GLU A 151 63.57 23.27 26.66
CA GLU A 151 63.72 21.82 26.45
C GLU A 151 62.51 21.10 27.05
N ASP A 152 62.14 19.96 26.46
CA ASP A 152 61.10 19.10 27.03
C ASP A 152 61.57 18.63 28.42
N PHE A 153 60.66 18.65 29.39
CA PHE A 153 60.97 18.25 30.75
C PHE A 153 61.12 16.72 30.81
N GLU A 154 62.35 16.21 30.79
CA GLU A 154 62.69 14.78 30.76
C GLU A 154 62.66 14.10 32.15
N GLU A 155 61.73 14.46 33.03
CA GLU A 155 61.51 13.71 34.28
C GLU A 155 60.47 12.62 34.06
N GLY A 156 60.71 11.44 34.65
CA GLY A 156 59.77 10.32 34.54
C GLY A 156 58.44 10.60 35.24
N ASP A 157 57.37 9.95 34.79
CA ASP A 157 56.01 10.10 35.37
C ASP A 157 55.97 9.82 36.89
N ALA A 158 56.92 9.03 37.40
CA ALA A 158 57.11 8.76 38.82
C ALA A 158 57.73 9.94 39.59
N GLU A 159 58.72 10.63 39.00
CA GLU A 159 59.39 11.79 39.59
C GLU A 159 58.44 12.99 39.63
N LEU A 160 57.66 13.19 38.56
CA LEU A 160 56.64 14.25 38.52
C LEU A 160 55.56 14.05 39.58
N ARG A 161 55.12 12.81 39.80
CA ARG A 161 54.18 12.48 40.89
C ARG A 161 54.79 12.72 42.26
N ALA A 162 56.08 12.42 42.44
CA ALA A 162 56.78 12.70 43.68
C ALA A 162 56.88 14.21 43.94
N HIS A 163 57.18 15.00 42.90
CA HIS A 163 57.20 16.47 42.98
C HIS A 163 55.81 17.07 43.28
N LEU A 164 54.76 16.53 42.67
CA LEU A 164 53.38 16.92 42.99
C LEU A 164 53.05 16.63 44.46
N ALA A 165 53.34 15.42 44.94
CA ALA A 165 53.09 15.04 46.32
C ALA A 165 53.90 15.89 47.32
N ASP A 166 55.16 16.22 46.99
CA ASP A 166 55.99 17.07 47.83
C ASP A 166 55.51 18.53 47.81
N SER A 167 55.10 19.03 46.65
CA SER A 167 54.50 20.36 46.52
C SER A 167 53.19 20.48 47.31
N GLU A 168 52.30 19.48 47.22
CA GLU A 168 51.07 19.40 48.01
C GLU A 168 51.37 19.36 49.51
N ARG A 169 52.39 18.59 49.93
CA ARG A 169 52.85 18.53 51.32
C ARG A 169 53.36 19.89 51.81
N VAL A 170 54.23 20.55 51.05
CA VAL A 170 54.78 21.88 51.37
C VAL A 170 53.66 22.93 51.40
N ALA A 171 52.71 22.87 50.47
CA ALA A 171 51.55 23.75 50.46
C ALA A 171 50.70 23.57 51.73
N ALA A 172 50.42 22.32 52.13
CA ALA A 172 49.68 22.03 53.35
C ALA A 172 50.40 22.49 54.63
N GLU A 173 51.72 22.30 54.71
CA GLU A 173 52.55 22.79 55.82
C GLU A 173 52.54 24.32 55.91
N LYS A 174 52.73 25.01 54.77
CA LYS A 174 52.64 26.47 54.71
C LYS A 174 51.25 26.97 55.11
N GLN A 175 50.18 26.30 54.67
CA GLN A 175 48.82 26.67 55.02
C GLN A 175 48.55 26.51 56.52
N LYS A 176 49.03 25.43 57.16
CA LYS A 176 48.97 25.27 58.62
C LYS A 176 49.75 26.36 59.36
N ARG A 177 50.93 26.71 58.86
CA ARG A 177 51.77 27.75 59.45
C ARG A 177 51.14 29.15 59.33
N CYS A 178 50.52 29.46 58.19
CA CYS A 178 49.74 30.68 58.03
C CYS A 178 48.58 30.73 59.03
N ALA A 179 47.78 29.65 59.14
CA ALA A 179 46.68 29.58 60.09
C ALA A 179 47.13 29.73 61.57
N ALA A 180 48.28 29.16 61.93
CA ALA A 180 48.85 29.31 63.27
C ALA A 180 49.29 30.75 63.56
N LEU A 181 49.99 31.38 62.61
CA LEU A 181 50.41 32.78 62.72
C LEU A 181 49.20 33.74 62.74
N GLU A 182 48.16 33.46 61.97
CA GLU A 182 46.90 34.22 61.99
C GLU A 182 46.23 34.14 63.36
N SER A 183 46.15 32.94 63.96
CA SER A 183 45.62 32.75 65.32
C SER A 183 46.45 33.48 66.38
N GLU A 184 47.79 33.46 66.25
CA GLU A 184 48.70 34.15 67.17
C GLU A 184 48.56 35.68 67.07
N VAL A 185 48.42 36.21 65.84
CA VAL A 185 48.12 37.63 65.61
C VAL A 185 46.77 38.02 66.21
N GLU A 186 45.74 37.18 66.05
CA GLU A 186 44.41 37.41 66.62
C GLU A 186 44.46 37.41 68.17
N ALA A 187 45.22 36.48 68.76
CA ALA A 187 45.41 36.40 70.20
C ALA A 187 46.13 37.64 70.76
N GLU A 188 47.22 38.09 70.11
CA GLU A 188 47.93 39.30 70.52
C GLU A 188 47.11 40.58 70.29
N ARG A 189 46.26 40.63 69.26
CA ARG A 189 45.27 41.72 69.09
C ARG A 189 44.28 41.76 70.24
N ASN A 190 43.66 40.62 70.57
CA ASN A 190 42.74 40.51 71.71
C ASN A 190 43.42 40.88 73.03
N ARG A 191 44.69 40.49 73.21
CA ARG A 191 45.49 40.84 74.38
C ARG A 191 45.69 42.35 74.47
N LYS A 192 46.07 43.01 73.38
CA LYS A 192 46.22 44.46 73.30
C LYS A 192 44.91 45.19 73.62
N GLU A 193 43.79 44.74 73.07
CA GLU A 193 42.46 45.31 73.35
C GLU A 193 42.07 45.14 74.83
N SER A 194 42.32 43.98 75.42
CA SER A 194 42.05 43.74 76.84
C SER A 194 42.89 44.63 77.77
N LEU A 195 44.18 44.84 77.44
CA LEU A 195 45.06 45.77 78.15
C LEU A 195 44.59 47.22 77.99
N ALA A 196 44.17 47.63 76.79
CA ALA A 196 43.64 48.97 76.55
C ALA A 196 42.35 49.22 77.34
N ALA A 197 41.44 48.24 77.39
CA ALA A 197 40.23 48.30 78.19
C ALA A 197 40.51 48.29 79.70
N GLN A 198 41.56 47.59 80.15
CA GLN A 198 42.03 47.64 81.54
C GLN A 198 42.61 49.01 81.88
N TYR A 199 43.46 49.56 81.03
CA TYR A 199 44.02 50.90 81.18
C TYR A 199 42.93 51.98 81.22
N GLN A 200 41.93 51.92 80.33
CA GLN A 200 40.78 52.84 80.39
C GLN A 200 39.99 52.74 81.69
N ARG A 201 39.77 51.52 82.21
CA ARG A 201 39.11 51.31 83.51
C ARG A 201 39.94 51.90 84.65
N ASP A 202 41.25 51.70 84.63
CA ASP A 202 42.15 52.24 85.65
C ASP A 202 42.18 53.77 85.60
N CYS A 203 42.21 54.39 84.42
CA CYS A 203 42.08 55.84 84.26
C CYS A 203 40.74 56.39 84.79
N LEU A 204 39.62 55.70 84.50
CA LEU A 204 38.30 56.09 85.02
C LEU A 204 38.24 55.99 86.56
N ARG A 205 38.83 54.93 87.12
CA ARG A 205 38.92 54.73 88.58
C ARG A 205 39.81 55.79 89.24
N HIS A 206 40.92 56.14 88.60
CA HIS A 206 41.78 57.24 89.04
C HIS A 206 41.08 58.60 88.97
N GLY A 207 40.27 58.83 87.93
CA GLY A 207 39.46 60.05 87.80
C GLY A 207 38.35 60.15 88.85
N GLN A 208 37.72 59.02 89.23
CA GLN A 208 36.73 58.97 90.30
C GLN A 208 37.33 59.21 91.69
N LEU A 209 38.56 58.76 91.93
CA LEU A 209 39.28 58.98 93.19
C LEU A 209 39.91 60.37 93.33
N ALA A 210 40.03 61.12 92.22
CA ALA A 210 40.52 62.50 92.21
C ALA A 210 39.39 63.55 92.22
N GLY A 211 38.13 63.11 92.27
CA GLY A 211 36.92 63.94 92.26
C GLY A 211 36.18 64.05 93.60
N GLU A 212 36.70 63.45 94.68
CA GLU A 212 36.31 63.71 96.08
C GLU A 212 37.37 64.59 96.76
#